data_AF-W6ZCE9-F1
#
_entry.id   AF-W6ZCE9-F1
#
_cell.length_a   1.000
_cell.length_b   1.000
_cell.length_c   1.000
_cell.angle_alpha   90.00
_cell.angle_beta   90.00
_cell.angle_gamma   90.00
#
_symmetry.space_group_name_H-M   'P 1'
#
loop_
_entity.id
_entity.type
_entity.pdbx_description
1 polymer ?
#
loop_
_entity_poly.entity_id
_entity_poly.type
_entity_poly.pdbx_seq_one_letter_code
_entity_poly.pdbx_strand_id
1 'polypeptide(L)'
;MLFSRIPLFATLLSAATAWEATFYNAPDCDANGLTIYRSMTSDAYDACVELDGTLYSNVECRQYINGGASNSACTDDNIFPISTLFTYDGTYRCRSFYAAGCEGLYDEQSNHVVGAAYEKECVSYTRQYKSFSCHKFV
;
A
#
# COMPACT_ATOMS: atom_id res chain seq x y z
N MET A 1 34.29 -4.13 42.16
CA MET A 1 32.90 -4.49 41.79
C MET A 1 32.77 -4.16 40.31
N LEU A 2 32.76 -5.17 39.45
CA LEU A 2 32.77 -5.03 38.00
C LEU A 2 31.47 -5.60 37.42
N PHE A 3 30.97 -4.91 36.39
CA PHE A 3 29.87 -5.26 35.48
C PHE A 3 28.46 -5.22 36.11
N SER A 4 27.41 -4.73 35.46
CA SER A 4 27.20 -4.58 34.03
C SER A 4 26.14 -3.48 33.80
N ARG A 5 26.43 -2.49 32.95
CA ARG A 5 25.39 -1.64 32.36
C ARG A 5 24.78 -2.46 31.23
N ILE A 6 23.59 -3.01 31.44
CA ILE A 6 22.81 -3.63 30.37
C ILE A 6 22.26 -2.47 29.51
N PRO A 7 22.71 -2.25 28.27
CA PRO A 7 21.97 -1.40 27.37
C PRO A 7 20.71 -2.16 26.99
N LEU A 8 19.56 -1.73 27.52
CA LEU A 8 18.26 -2.11 26.98
C LEU A 8 18.22 -1.59 25.53
N PHE A 9 18.57 -2.47 24.60
CA PHE A 9 18.19 -2.34 23.20
C PHE A 9 16.66 -2.38 23.17
N ALA A 10 16.02 -1.21 23.23
CA ALA A 10 14.66 -1.05 22.78
C ALA A 10 14.70 -1.14 21.24
N THR A 11 14.79 -2.35 20.71
CA THR A 11 14.33 -2.60 19.35
C THR A 11 12.85 -2.25 19.35
N LEU A 12 12.49 -1.07 18.83
CA LEU A 12 11.13 -0.82 18.40
C LEU A 12 10.82 -1.93 17.39
N LEU A 13 10.09 -2.94 17.84
CA LEU A 13 9.38 -3.85 16.98
C LEU A 13 8.35 -2.99 16.27
N SER A 14 8.73 -2.36 15.15
CA SER A 14 7.76 -1.89 14.18
C SER A 14 6.89 -3.11 13.86
N ALA A 15 5.60 -3.05 14.18
CA ALA A 15 4.66 -4.08 13.76
C ALA A 15 4.87 -4.25 12.25
N ALA A 16 5.37 -5.42 11.85
CA ALA A 16 5.75 -5.66 10.47
C ALA A 16 4.46 -5.81 9.67
N THR A 17 4.02 -4.74 9.02
CA THR A 17 2.87 -4.79 8.11
C THR A 17 3.20 -5.71 6.94
N ALA A 18 2.23 -6.53 6.54
CA ALA A 18 2.37 -7.40 5.36
C ALA A 18 2.64 -6.60 4.10
N TRP A 19 1.99 -5.45 3.96
CA TRP A 19 2.20 -4.55 2.83
C TRP A 19 1.74 -3.13 3.16
N GLU A 20 2.33 -2.16 2.45
CA GLU A 20 1.90 -0.77 2.43
C GLU A 20 1.76 -0.32 0.96
N ALA A 21 0.58 0.20 0.62
CA ALA A 21 0.29 0.72 -0.71
C ALA A 21 -0.39 2.09 -0.59
N THR A 22 -0.01 3.04 -1.44
CA THR A 22 -0.68 4.33 -1.54
C THR A 22 -1.24 4.52 -2.95
N PHE A 23 -2.54 4.77 -3.05
CA PHE A 23 -3.27 4.91 -4.31
C PHE A 23 -3.62 6.37 -4.57
N TYR A 24 -3.31 6.88 -5.76
CA TYR A 24 -3.50 8.28 -6.13
C TYR A 24 -4.47 8.41 -7.31
N ASN A 25 -5.31 9.43 -7.26
CA ASN A 25 -6.15 9.83 -8.41
C ASN A 25 -5.40 10.70 -9.44
N ALA A 26 -4.10 10.83 -9.28
CA ALA A 26 -3.19 11.56 -10.14
C ALA A 26 -2.14 10.61 -10.72
N PRO A 27 -1.56 10.92 -11.89
CA PRO A 27 -0.42 10.16 -12.39
C PRO A 27 0.81 10.37 -11.51
N ASP A 28 1.77 9.47 -11.65
CA ASP A 28 3.14 9.56 -11.13
C ASP A 28 3.23 9.70 -9.61
N CYS A 29 2.19 9.20 -8.92
CA CYS A 29 2.04 9.28 -7.47
C CYS A 29 2.19 10.72 -6.95
N ASP A 30 1.76 11.69 -7.76
CA ASP A 30 1.98 13.10 -7.52
C ASP A 30 0.95 13.66 -6.52
N ALA A 31 1.40 13.80 -5.27
CA ALA A 31 0.64 14.39 -4.18
C ALA A 31 0.62 15.93 -4.27
N ASN A 32 -0.04 16.50 -5.27
CA ASN A 32 -0.11 17.96 -5.46
C ASN A 32 -1.55 18.50 -5.43
N GLY A 33 -1.69 19.82 -5.33
CA GLY A 33 -2.92 20.55 -5.67
C GLY A 33 -4.23 19.93 -5.18
N LEU A 34 -4.99 19.35 -6.11
CA LEU A 34 -6.31 18.72 -5.90
C LEU A 34 -6.25 17.19 -5.79
N THR A 35 -5.05 16.60 -5.75
CA THR A 35 -4.87 15.15 -5.64
C THR A 35 -5.51 14.64 -4.36
N ILE A 36 -6.25 13.54 -4.50
CA ILE A 36 -6.73 12.72 -3.40
C ILE A 36 -5.96 11.41 -3.48
N TYR A 37 -5.43 10.97 -2.34
CA TYR A 37 -4.74 9.69 -2.25
C TYR A 37 -5.08 8.95 -0.97
N ARG A 38 -5.00 7.62 -1.01
CA ARG A 38 -5.25 6.73 0.12
C ARG A 38 -4.02 5.91 0.42
N SER A 39 -3.48 6.04 1.62
CA SER A 39 -2.49 5.13 2.15
C SER A 39 -3.20 3.99 2.86
N MET A 40 -2.86 2.77 2.49
CA MET A 40 -3.45 1.54 3.00
C MET A 40 -2.35 0.60 3.48
N THR A 41 -2.54 0.01 4.65
CA THR A 41 -1.67 -1.03 5.20
C THR A 41 -2.51 -2.20 5.68
N SER A 42 -1.95 -3.40 5.62
CA SER A 42 -2.59 -4.59 6.19
C SER A 42 -1.52 -5.58 6.64
N ASP A 43 -1.92 -6.47 7.54
CA ASP A 43 -1.17 -7.68 7.93
C ASP A 43 -1.67 -8.93 7.18
N ALA A 44 -2.73 -8.82 6.38
CA ALA A 44 -3.30 -9.93 5.65
C ALA A 44 -2.59 -10.16 4.31
N TYR A 45 -2.23 -11.42 4.07
CA TYR A 45 -1.79 -11.94 2.78
C TYR A 45 -2.99 -12.52 2.04
N ASP A 46 -2.96 -12.49 0.70
CA ASP A 46 -3.97 -13.09 -0.19
C ASP A 46 -5.39 -12.52 -0.05
N ALA A 47 -5.55 -11.43 0.69
CA ALA A 47 -6.79 -10.67 0.70
C ALA A 47 -6.91 -9.87 -0.60
N CYS A 48 -8.10 -9.86 -1.18
CA CYS A 48 -8.45 -8.89 -2.19
C CYS A 48 -8.99 -7.63 -1.52
N VAL A 49 -8.45 -6.47 -1.86
CA VAL A 49 -8.87 -5.16 -1.37
C VAL A 49 -9.58 -4.43 -2.49
N GLU A 50 -10.82 -4.01 -2.27
CA GLU A 50 -11.56 -3.18 -3.21
C GLU A 50 -11.12 -1.72 -3.01
N LEU A 51 -10.80 -1.07 -4.11
CA LEU A 51 -10.46 0.36 -4.16
C LEU A 51 -11.71 1.20 -4.51
N ASP A 52 -12.77 0.55 -4.98
CA ASP A 52 -14.07 1.08 -5.38
C ASP A 52 -15.18 0.55 -4.44
N GLY A 53 -15.04 0.73 -3.12
CA GLY A 53 -16.06 0.30 -2.15
C GLY A 53 -15.54 0.02 -0.75
N THR A 54 -16.32 -0.80 -0.01
CA THR A 54 -16.13 -1.06 1.43
C THR A 54 -14.73 -1.58 1.75
N LEU A 55 -14.07 -0.86 2.66
CA LEU A 55 -12.78 -1.25 3.20
C LEU A 55 -12.92 -2.52 4.06
N TYR A 56 -12.07 -3.50 3.80
CA TYR A 56 -12.05 -4.75 4.56
C TYR A 56 -11.61 -4.50 6.00
N SER A 57 -12.15 -5.30 6.94
CA SER A 57 -11.99 -5.16 8.41
C SER A 57 -10.56 -5.33 8.95
N ASN A 58 -9.58 -5.44 8.07
CA ASN A 58 -8.17 -5.73 8.34
C ASN A 58 -7.23 -4.85 7.49
N VAL A 59 -7.77 -3.80 6.87
CA VAL A 59 -6.97 -2.80 6.16
C VAL A 59 -7.07 -1.49 6.94
N GLU A 60 -5.95 -1.02 7.46
CA GLU A 60 -5.86 0.34 7.96
C GLU A 60 -5.79 1.28 6.75
N CYS A 61 -6.59 2.34 6.76
CA CYS A 61 -6.67 3.26 5.63
C CYS A 61 -6.73 4.71 6.10
N ARG A 62 -5.90 5.55 5.47
CA ARG A 62 -5.91 7.01 5.65
C ARG A 62 -6.08 7.69 4.30
N GLN A 63 -7.08 8.57 4.19
CA GLN A 63 -7.30 9.38 3.00
C GLN A 63 -6.73 10.77 3.19
N TYR A 64 -6.07 11.28 2.16
CA TYR A 64 -5.45 12.59 2.10
C TYR A 64 -6.07 13.37 0.96
N ILE A 65 -6.34 14.65 1.21
CA ILE A 65 -7.09 15.54 0.31
C ILE A 65 -6.25 16.80 0.06
N ASN A 66 -6.32 17.31 -1.17
CA ASN A 66 -5.59 18.48 -1.64
C ASN A 66 -4.07 18.30 -1.51
N GLY A 67 -3.53 17.23 -2.09
CA GLY A 67 -2.10 16.91 -2.02
C GLY A 67 -1.60 16.63 -0.59
N GLY A 68 -2.50 16.24 0.32
CA GLY A 68 -2.17 15.95 1.72
C GLY A 68 -2.23 17.13 2.67
N ALA A 69 -2.71 18.30 2.23
CA ALA A 69 -2.96 19.45 3.12
C ALA A 69 -3.99 19.15 4.22
N SER A 70 -4.87 18.17 4.00
CA SER A 70 -5.79 17.66 5.01
C SER A 70 -5.95 16.14 4.89
N ASN A 71 -6.40 15.48 5.95
CA ASN A 71 -6.64 14.04 5.95
C ASN A 71 -7.91 13.66 6.73
N SER A 72 -8.45 12.49 6.39
CA SER A 72 -9.63 11.89 7.02
C SER A 72 -9.47 10.37 7.10
N ALA A 73 -10.35 9.71 7.85
CA ALA A 73 -10.58 8.29 7.60
C ALA A 73 -10.97 8.08 6.12
N CYS A 74 -10.63 6.93 5.58
CA CYS A 74 -11.09 6.58 4.24
C CYS A 74 -12.62 6.39 4.24
N THR A 75 -13.24 6.80 3.14
CA THR A 75 -14.66 6.65 2.89
C THR A 75 -14.88 5.56 1.85
N ASP A 76 -16.13 5.11 1.70
CA ASP A 76 -16.51 4.16 0.64
C ASP A 76 -16.55 4.82 -0.75
N ASP A 77 -16.33 6.13 -0.84
CA ASP A 77 -16.29 6.84 -2.12
C ASP A 77 -15.13 6.31 -2.97
N ASN A 78 -15.32 6.25 -4.28
CA ASN A 78 -14.22 5.92 -5.17
C ASN A 78 -13.34 7.17 -5.39
N ILE A 79 -12.02 7.04 -5.20
CA ILE A 79 -11.06 8.11 -5.55
C ILE A 79 -10.59 8.01 -7.00
N PHE A 80 -10.99 6.97 -7.72
CA PHE A 80 -10.59 6.65 -9.09
C PHE A 80 -9.07 6.57 -9.25
N PRO A 81 -8.40 5.66 -8.53
CA PRO A 81 -6.94 5.63 -8.50
C PRO A 81 -6.37 5.22 -9.86
N ILE A 82 -5.37 5.96 -10.33
CA ILE A 82 -4.67 5.75 -11.61
C ILE A 82 -3.16 5.56 -11.44
N SER A 83 -2.62 5.82 -10.25
CA SER A 83 -1.26 5.41 -9.90
C SER A 83 -1.21 4.80 -8.51
N THR A 84 -0.23 3.91 -8.31
CA THR A 84 0.01 3.21 -7.04
C THR A 84 1.47 3.37 -6.67
N LEU A 85 1.71 3.73 -5.41
CA LEU A 85 3.01 3.77 -4.78
C LEU A 85 3.09 2.60 -3.82
N PHE A 86 3.94 1.64 -4.13
CA PHE A 86 4.08 0.42 -3.36
C PHE A 86 5.43 0.38 -2.67
N THR A 87 5.45 -0.07 -1.42
CA THR A 87 6.70 -0.28 -0.66
C THR A 87 6.83 -1.75 -0.32
N TYR A 88 7.96 -2.35 -0.70
CA TYR A 88 8.16 -3.81 -0.60
C TYR A 88 9.58 -4.19 -0.19
N ASP A 89 9.72 -5.32 0.49
CA ASP A 89 10.99 -5.88 0.97
C ASP A 89 11.44 -7.12 0.17
N GLY A 90 10.86 -7.30 -1.02
CA GLY A 90 11.09 -8.46 -1.89
C GLY A 90 10.37 -9.74 -1.46
N THR A 91 9.68 -9.79 -0.33
CA THR A 91 8.96 -10.99 0.14
C THR A 91 7.52 -11.11 -0.37
N TYR A 92 7.06 -10.12 -1.15
CA TYR A 92 5.69 -10.01 -1.65
C TYR A 92 5.62 -9.80 -3.16
N ARG A 93 4.54 -10.31 -3.75
CA ARG A 93 4.08 -9.95 -5.09
C ARG A 93 2.70 -9.37 -5.02
N CYS A 94 2.63 -8.09 -5.37
CA CYS A 94 1.40 -7.32 -5.32
C CYS A 94 0.92 -6.96 -6.72
N ARG A 95 -0.40 -6.90 -6.88
CA ARG A 95 -1.06 -6.68 -8.15
C ARG A 95 -2.22 -5.71 -7.98
N SER A 96 -2.32 -4.77 -8.92
CA SER A 96 -3.47 -3.88 -9.06
C SER A 96 -4.29 -4.31 -10.26
N PHE A 97 -5.59 -4.49 -10.07
CA PHE A 97 -6.51 -5.03 -11.07
C PHE A 97 -7.42 -3.93 -11.61
N TYR A 98 -7.72 -3.99 -12.90
CA TYR A 98 -8.67 -3.07 -13.54
C TYR A 98 -10.15 -3.46 -13.31
N ALA A 99 -10.39 -4.64 -12.73
CA ALA A 99 -11.70 -5.12 -12.32
C ALA A 99 -11.76 -5.27 -10.79
N ALA A 100 -12.97 -5.27 -10.24
CA ALA A 100 -13.21 -5.62 -8.85
C ALA A 100 -12.90 -7.11 -8.60
N GLY A 101 -12.77 -7.51 -7.34
CA GLY A 101 -12.61 -8.91 -6.95
C GLY A 101 -11.23 -9.52 -7.22
N CYS A 102 -10.25 -8.71 -7.63
CA CYS A 102 -8.90 -9.16 -7.97
C CYS A 102 -8.88 -10.18 -9.11
N GLU A 103 -9.72 -9.94 -10.11
CA GLU A 103 -9.87 -10.76 -11.30
C GLU A 103 -9.45 -10.02 -12.57
N GLY A 104 -9.24 -10.77 -13.64
CA GLY A 104 -8.99 -10.21 -14.98
C GLY A 104 -7.60 -9.61 -15.16
N LEU A 105 -7.53 -8.54 -15.96
CA LEU A 105 -6.28 -7.88 -16.30
C LEU A 105 -5.74 -7.09 -15.11
N TYR A 106 -4.43 -7.23 -14.89
CA TYR A 106 -3.72 -6.61 -13.78
C TYR A 106 -2.35 -6.10 -14.21
N ASP A 107 -1.82 -5.20 -13.40
CA ASP A 107 -0.42 -4.86 -13.41
C ASP A 107 0.27 -5.38 -12.15
N GLU A 108 1.46 -5.94 -12.32
CA GLU A 108 2.30 -6.39 -11.22
C GLU A 108 3.07 -5.18 -10.65
N GLN A 109 2.87 -4.92 -9.36
CA GLN A 109 3.37 -3.74 -8.64
C GLN A 109 4.66 -4.04 -7.85
N SER A 110 5.02 -5.31 -7.69
CA SER A 110 6.29 -5.71 -7.08
C SER A 110 6.79 -7.01 -7.69
N ASN A 111 8.10 -7.06 -7.96
CA ASN A 111 8.78 -8.27 -8.37
C ASN A 111 9.39 -8.97 -7.16
N HIS A 112 9.33 -10.31 -7.14
CA HIS A 112 10.07 -11.08 -6.15
C HIS A 112 11.56 -10.94 -6.38
N VAL A 113 12.26 -10.33 -5.43
CA VAL A 113 13.72 -10.34 -5.41
C VAL A 113 14.16 -10.67 -3.98
N VAL A 114 14.53 -11.92 -3.75
CA VAL A 114 14.99 -12.39 -2.43
C VAL A 114 16.19 -11.56 -1.98
N GLY A 115 16.06 -10.87 -0.85
CA GLY A 115 17.13 -10.03 -0.29
C GLY A 115 17.26 -8.65 -0.94
N ALA A 116 16.26 -8.19 -1.71
CA ALA A 116 16.19 -6.79 -2.12
C ALA A 116 16.05 -5.87 -0.91
N ALA A 117 16.59 -4.66 -1.05
CA ALA A 117 16.35 -3.61 -0.07
C ALA A 117 14.85 -3.22 -0.09
N TYR A 118 14.38 -2.53 0.95
CA TYR A 118 13.07 -1.89 0.89
C TYR A 118 13.04 -0.93 -0.31
N GLU A 119 12.25 -1.26 -1.31
CA GLU A 119 12.09 -0.48 -2.52
C GLU A 119 10.71 0.15 -2.55
N LYS A 120 10.67 1.38 -3.08
CA LYS A 120 9.47 2.17 -3.23
C LYS A 120 9.28 2.46 -4.71
N GLU A 121 8.23 1.89 -5.29
CA GLU A 121 7.95 1.99 -6.71
C GLU A 121 6.63 2.71 -6.93
N CYS A 122 6.65 3.72 -7.81
CA CYS A 122 5.44 4.36 -8.29
C CYS A 122 5.14 3.84 -9.68
N VAL A 123 3.90 3.43 -9.91
CA VAL A 123 3.47 3.02 -11.24
C VAL A 123 2.15 3.70 -11.64
N SER A 124 2.14 4.27 -12.84
CA SER A 124 1.07 5.13 -13.40
C SER A 124 0.43 4.50 -14.63
N TYR A 125 -0.89 4.58 -14.73
CA TYR A 125 -1.63 3.90 -15.79
C TYR A 125 -2.73 4.74 -16.41
N THR A 126 -3.15 4.30 -17.61
CA THR A 126 -4.22 4.95 -18.39
C THR A 126 -5.62 4.54 -17.94
N ARG A 127 -5.73 3.52 -17.07
CA ARG A 127 -6.99 2.96 -16.57
C ARG A 127 -7.00 2.97 -15.04
N GLN A 128 -8.20 3.07 -14.50
CA GLN A 128 -8.42 3.11 -13.06
C GLN A 128 -8.32 1.72 -12.45
N TYR A 129 -7.68 1.62 -11.29
CA TYR A 129 -7.67 0.41 -10.50
C TYR A 129 -8.92 0.27 -9.65
N LYS A 130 -9.40 -0.97 -9.56
CA LYS A 130 -10.61 -1.31 -8.84
C LYS A 130 -10.36 -2.23 -7.66
N SER A 131 -9.34 -3.07 -7.74
CA SER A 131 -8.93 -3.88 -6.60
C SER A 131 -7.42 -4.12 -6.56
N PHE A 132 -6.93 -4.60 -5.42
CA PHE A 132 -5.53 -4.80 -5.13
C PHE A 132 -5.33 -6.06 -4.27
N SER A 133 -4.25 -6.80 -4.49
CA SER A 133 -3.90 -7.94 -3.65
C SER A 133 -2.40 -8.16 -3.57
N CYS A 134 -1.93 -8.66 -2.44
CA CYS A 134 -0.54 -9.02 -2.18
C CYS A 134 -0.44 -10.49 -1.74
N HIS A 135 0.38 -11.26 -2.44
CA HIS A 135 0.74 -12.63 -2.08
C HIS A 135 2.15 -12.66 -1.51
N LYS A 136 2.35 -13.37 -0.40
CA LYS A 136 3.68 -13.60 0.17
C LYS A 136 4.34 -14.79 -0.51
N PHE A 137 5.61 -14.63 -0.90
CA PHE A 137 6.42 -15.76 -1.33
C PHE A 137 6.76 -16.64 -0.12
N VAL A 138 6.30 -17.89 -0.17
CA VAL A 138 6.61 -18.93 0.83
C VAL A 138 7.97 -19.56 0.61
#